data_AF-A0A7C0ZIS5-F1
#
_entry.id   AF-A0A7C0ZIS5-F1
#
_cell.length_a   1.000
_cell.length_b   1.000
_cell.length_c   1.000
_cell.angle_alpha   90.00
_cell.angle_beta   90.00
_cell.angle_gamma   90.00
#
_symmetry.space_group_name_H-M   'P 1'
#
loop_
_entity.id
_entity.type
_entity.pdbx_description
1 polymer ?
#
loop_
_entity_poly.entity_id
_entity_poly.type
_entity_poly.pdbx_seq_one_letter_code
_entity_poly.pdbx_strand_id
1 'polypeptide(L)'
;MDRHHPYFKKTIEREYGTGKFEYKYVEKPHVLKRVPRRFKRYGLPEEVIKKTIEGIKPDIVLVTTTLTYWYPGAVEILNTVKEIDKSIPVILGGIYPTLIKSHAKTLGFDRVFTIREMEDFAEFMGIKFPASFRDYPIPDYSFYRSGYVSITTSVGCPFRCPYCASYILYPEFSSKEPEMVVNEILFFAGKGIRDIAFYDDALLFPPDRFISIFSKFFKKGIRFHTPNGVHARFINREIAEVMKGAGFVNPRVSLETTSSEIQMETGGKVFTEEFVRAVENLRSAGYGDFEIGGYILFGLPGQTEEDCRKDMEFLNSLKVRIYLSEFSPVPGTKYYNLSDPIMSNNSAYLYITGRGEELERLKFLKNRLNP
;
A
#
# COMPACT_ATOMS: atom_id res chain seq x y z
N MET A 1 -1.69 -9.92 9.86
CA MET A 1 -0.47 -10.10 10.68
C MET A 1 -0.62 -9.26 11.93
N ASP A 2 -0.61 -9.87 13.11
CA ASP A 2 -0.73 -9.16 14.40
C ASP A 2 0.54 -9.39 15.23
N ARG A 3 1.27 -8.30 15.53
CA ARG A 3 2.51 -8.34 16.33
C ARG A 3 2.26 -8.46 17.84
N HIS A 4 1.01 -8.30 18.26
CA HIS A 4 0.56 -8.40 19.65
C HIS A 4 -0.12 -9.73 19.96
N HIS A 5 -0.14 -10.65 18.99
CA HIS A 5 -0.69 -11.97 19.19
C HIS A 5 0.02 -12.68 20.37
N PRO A 6 -0.71 -13.32 21.31
CA PRO A 6 -0.13 -13.90 22.52
C PRO A 6 1.00 -14.92 22.31
N TYR A 7 1.04 -15.54 21.12
CA TYR A 7 2.13 -16.43 20.73
C TYR A 7 3.49 -15.74 20.64
N PHE A 8 3.52 -14.49 20.18
CA PHE A 8 4.78 -13.77 20.01
C PHE A 8 5.26 -13.23 21.35
N LYS A 9 6.59 -13.29 21.56
CA LYS A 9 7.21 -12.54 22.65
C LYS A 9 6.90 -11.06 22.43
N LYS A 10 6.63 -10.31 23.51
CA LYS A 10 6.41 -8.86 23.43
C LYS A 10 7.55 -8.24 22.62
N THR A 11 7.20 -7.69 21.46
CA THR A 11 8.15 -6.99 20.60
C THR A 11 8.41 -5.60 21.19
N ILE A 12 9.61 -5.07 20.98
CA ILE A 12 9.89 -3.67 21.31
C ILE A 12 9.02 -2.81 20.41
N GLU A 13 7.99 -2.22 21.00
CA GLU A 13 7.13 -1.25 20.35
C GLU A 13 7.92 0.04 20.14
N ARG A 14 7.99 0.48 18.90
CA ARG A 14 8.52 1.79 18.55
C ARG A 14 7.40 2.81 18.68
N GLU A 15 7.78 4.08 18.56
CA GLU A 15 6.84 5.19 18.52
C GLU A 15 5.66 4.93 17.57
N TYR A 16 4.47 5.39 17.98
CA TYR A 16 3.21 5.25 17.26
C TYR A 16 2.73 3.81 17.04
N GLY A 17 3.22 2.86 17.84
CA GLY A 17 2.82 1.47 17.71
C GLY A 17 3.37 0.82 16.43
N THR A 18 4.54 1.23 15.98
CA THR A 18 5.25 0.56 14.89
C THR A 18 6.17 -0.53 15.43
N GLY A 19 6.49 -1.54 14.61
CA GLY A 19 7.30 -2.67 15.06
C GLY A 19 7.68 -3.61 13.93
N LYS A 20 8.60 -4.53 14.23
CA LYS A 20 8.95 -5.62 13.30
C LYS A 20 7.95 -6.76 13.47
N PHE A 21 7.53 -7.35 12.35
CA PHE A 21 6.81 -8.60 12.35
C PHE A 21 7.78 -9.78 12.50
N GLU A 22 7.35 -10.79 13.24
CA GLU A 22 8.06 -12.06 13.37
C GLU A 22 8.13 -12.78 12.02
N TYR A 23 9.27 -13.42 11.77
CA TYR A 23 9.54 -14.15 10.54
C TYR A 23 10.47 -15.34 10.76
N LYS A 24 10.38 -16.31 9.85
CA LYS A 24 11.40 -17.37 9.69
C LYS A 24 12.02 -17.31 8.30
N TYR A 25 13.27 -17.73 8.18
CA TYR A 25 13.88 -17.98 6.87
C TYR A 25 13.30 -19.26 6.28
N VAL A 26 12.97 -19.22 5.00
CA VAL A 26 12.46 -20.37 4.24
C VAL A 26 13.22 -20.49 2.92
N GLU A 27 13.10 -21.64 2.26
CA GLU A 27 13.74 -21.85 0.97
C GLU A 27 13.25 -20.82 -0.06
N LYS A 28 14.17 -20.34 -0.89
CA LYS A 28 13.83 -19.45 -1.99
C LYS A 28 13.14 -20.23 -3.09
N PRO A 29 11.99 -19.75 -3.60
CA PRO A 29 11.43 -20.24 -4.85
C PRO A 29 12.48 -20.20 -5.96
N HIS A 30 12.45 -21.20 -6.85
CA HIS A 30 13.47 -21.39 -7.89
C HIS A 30 13.75 -20.11 -8.69
N VAL A 31 12.68 -19.41 -9.09
CA VAL A 31 12.72 -18.16 -9.85
C VAL A 31 13.39 -16.99 -9.11
N LEU A 32 13.55 -17.08 -7.78
CA LEU A 32 14.22 -16.07 -6.94
C LEU A 32 15.60 -16.50 -6.45
N LYS A 33 16.12 -17.68 -6.85
CA LYS A 33 17.41 -18.21 -6.33
C LYS A 33 18.58 -17.24 -6.51
N ARG A 34 18.61 -16.52 -7.64
CA ARG A 34 19.66 -15.53 -8.00
C ARG A 34 19.57 -14.23 -7.20
N VAL A 35 18.47 -13.95 -6.52
CA VAL A 35 18.33 -12.73 -5.72
C VAL A 35 19.22 -12.84 -4.48
N PRO A 36 20.18 -11.93 -4.24
CA PRO A 36 21.17 -12.02 -3.16
C PRO A 36 20.58 -11.67 -1.77
N ARG A 37 19.28 -11.90 -1.58
CA ARG A 37 18.54 -11.63 -0.34
C ARG A 37 17.95 -12.92 0.20
N ARG A 38 17.84 -13.02 1.53
CA ARG A 38 17.16 -14.16 2.18
C ARG A 38 15.64 -14.03 1.97
N PHE A 39 14.96 -15.16 1.79
CA PHE A 39 13.51 -15.21 1.68
C PHE A 39 12.90 -15.53 3.04
N LYS A 40 11.83 -14.81 3.38
CA LYS A 40 11.25 -14.78 4.72
C LYS A 40 9.77 -15.08 4.63
N ARG A 41 9.30 -15.93 5.53
CA ARG A 41 7.89 -16.18 5.79
C ARG A 41 7.50 -15.45 7.08
N TYR A 42 6.62 -14.47 6.99
CA TYR A 42 6.17 -13.65 8.11
C TYR A 42 4.89 -14.20 8.75
N GLY A 43 4.63 -13.85 10.02
CA GLY A 43 3.38 -14.17 10.70
C GLY A 43 3.42 -15.44 11.58
N LEU A 44 2.25 -15.91 12.01
CA LEU A 44 2.10 -16.98 13.01
C LEU A 44 2.68 -18.30 12.50
N PRO A 45 3.51 -19.02 13.26
CA PRO A 45 4.02 -20.32 12.84
C PRO A 45 2.90 -21.30 12.51
N GLU A 46 3.19 -22.22 11.60
CA GLU A 46 2.23 -23.20 11.08
C GLU A 46 1.52 -23.97 12.19
N GLU A 47 2.24 -24.45 13.21
CA GLU A 47 1.67 -25.13 14.38
C GLU A 47 0.61 -24.30 15.13
N VAL A 48 0.80 -22.98 15.17
CA VAL A 48 -0.16 -22.08 15.83
C VAL A 48 -1.40 -21.93 14.97
N ILE A 49 -1.22 -21.84 13.65
CA ILE A 49 -2.33 -21.78 12.70
C ILE A 49 -3.14 -23.08 12.76
N LYS A 50 -2.47 -24.25 12.75
CA LYS A 50 -3.12 -25.56 12.87
C LYS A 50 -3.96 -25.65 14.13
N LYS A 51 -3.37 -25.37 15.31
CA LYS A 51 -4.10 -25.33 16.59
C LYS A 51 -5.27 -24.36 16.60
N THR A 52 -5.13 -23.22 15.93
CA THR A 52 -6.22 -22.23 15.83
C THR A 52 -7.38 -22.79 15.01
N ILE A 53 -7.11 -23.41 13.87
CA ILE A 53 -8.14 -24.03 13.01
C ILE A 53 -8.79 -25.20 13.74
N GLU A 54 -8.03 -26.08 14.38
CA GLU A 54 -8.55 -27.23 15.15
C GLU A 54 -9.41 -26.80 16.35
N GLY A 55 -9.06 -25.67 16.98
CA GLY A 55 -9.80 -25.11 18.10
C GLY A 55 -11.10 -24.41 17.67
N ILE A 56 -11.07 -23.66 16.58
CA ILE A 56 -12.24 -22.93 16.06
C ILE A 56 -13.19 -23.88 15.32
N LYS A 57 -12.65 -24.86 14.59
CA LYS A 57 -13.36 -25.75 13.64
C LYS A 57 -14.25 -24.95 12.68
N PRO A 58 -13.64 -24.09 11.84
CA PRO A 58 -14.40 -23.16 11.03
C PRO A 58 -15.19 -23.88 9.93
N ASP A 59 -16.41 -23.40 9.67
CA ASP A 59 -17.20 -23.84 8.51
C ASP A 59 -16.57 -23.40 7.18
N ILE A 60 -15.78 -22.34 7.20
CA ILE A 60 -15.14 -21.75 6.02
C ILE A 60 -13.86 -20.98 6.39
N VAL A 61 -12.87 -20.98 5.51
CA VAL A 61 -11.66 -20.15 5.64
C VAL A 61 -11.56 -19.17 4.48
N LEU A 62 -11.57 -17.88 4.81
CA LEU A 62 -11.39 -16.79 3.85
C LEU A 62 -9.93 -16.34 3.85
N VAL A 63 -9.28 -16.34 2.68
CA VAL A 63 -7.90 -15.92 2.49
C VAL A 63 -7.87 -14.69 1.58
N THR A 64 -7.21 -13.62 2.00
CA THR A 64 -7.04 -12.41 1.20
C THR A 64 -5.57 -12.09 0.96
N THR A 65 -5.27 -11.54 -0.21
CA THR A 65 -3.92 -11.11 -0.59
C THR A 65 -3.94 -9.75 -1.26
N THR A 66 -3.19 -8.79 -0.70
CA THR A 66 -3.12 -7.41 -1.20
C THR A 66 -2.01 -7.20 -2.24
N LEU A 67 -1.03 -8.10 -2.30
CA LEU A 67 0.07 -8.05 -3.24
C LEU A 67 0.18 -9.38 -3.97
N THR A 68 0.38 -9.32 -5.28
CA THR A 68 0.39 -10.49 -6.17
C THR A 68 1.47 -11.49 -5.79
N TYR A 69 2.65 -11.01 -5.42
CA TYR A 69 3.78 -11.85 -4.99
C TYR A 69 3.64 -12.45 -3.57
N TRP A 70 2.54 -12.20 -2.86
CA TRP A 70 2.22 -12.86 -1.57
C TRP A 70 1.38 -14.12 -1.72
N TYR A 71 0.98 -14.50 -2.94
CA TYR A 71 0.19 -15.72 -3.17
C TYR A 71 0.78 -17.00 -2.56
N PRO A 72 2.12 -17.21 -2.43
CA PRO A 72 2.63 -18.43 -1.80
C PRO A 72 2.17 -18.58 -0.34
N GLY A 73 1.99 -17.46 0.38
CA GLY A 73 1.42 -17.48 1.73
C GLY A 73 -0.05 -17.88 1.73
N ALA A 74 -0.82 -17.51 0.71
CA ALA A 74 -2.21 -17.97 0.57
C ALA A 74 -2.28 -19.48 0.28
N VAL A 75 -1.36 -20.00 -0.55
CA VAL A 75 -1.23 -21.44 -0.81
C VAL A 75 -0.81 -22.20 0.45
N GLU A 76 0.09 -21.63 1.27
CA GLU A 76 0.44 -22.20 2.58
C GLU A 76 -0.81 -22.40 3.44
N ILE A 77 -1.66 -21.36 3.56
CA ILE A 77 -2.91 -21.45 4.33
C ILE A 77 -3.87 -22.48 3.74
N LEU A 78 -4.06 -22.50 2.41
CA LEU A 78 -4.88 -23.51 1.74
C LEU A 78 -4.42 -24.93 2.11
N ASN A 79 -3.14 -25.22 1.97
CA ASN A 79 -2.58 -26.53 2.26
C ASN A 79 -2.75 -26.90 3.74
N THR A 80 -2.47 -25.96 4.66
CA THR A 80 -2.66 -26.18 6.10
C THR A 80 -4.11 -26.53 6.44
N VAL A 81 -5.09 -25.82 5.86
CA VAL A 81 -6.51 -26.12 6.11
C VAL A 81 -6.88 -27.50 5.58
N LYS A 82 -6.49 -27.82 4.33
CA LYS A 82 -6.82 -29.11 3.68
C LYS A 82 -6.10 -30.31 4.31
N GLU A 83 -4.97 -30.09 4.99
CA GLU A 83 -4.31 -31.11 5.80
C GLU A 83 -5.12 -31.47 7.05
N ILE A 84 -5.73 -30.48 7.71
CA ILE A 84 -6.54 -30.65 8.92
C ILE A 84 -7.90 -31.27 8.56
N ASP A 85 -8.61 -30.65 7.62
CA ASP A 85 -9.91 -31.11 7.16
C ASP A 85 -10.15 -30.67 5.71
N LYS A 86 -10.20 -31.67 4.82
CA LYS A 86 -10.42 -31.46 3.38
C LYS A 86 -11.80 -30.90 3.06
N SER A 87 -12.78 -31.08 3.94
CA SER A 87 -14.16 -30.64 3.76
C SER A 87 -14.34 -29.14 3.98
N ILE A 88 -13.46 -28.48 4.74
CA ILE A 88 -13.51 -27.04 4.99
C ILE A 88 -13.22 -26.29 3.67
N PRO A 89 -14.16 -25.49 3.14
CA PRO A 89 -13.93 -24.68 1.97
C PRO A 89 -12.93 -23.55 2.26
N VAL A 90 -11.97 -23.36 1.35
CA VAL A 90 -10.98 -22.28 1.39
C VAL A 90 -11.20 -21.37 0.19
N ILE A 91 -11.54 -20.11 0.47
CA ILE A 91 -11.92 -19.12 -0.54
C ILE A 91 -10.88 -18.02 -0.61
N LEU A 92 -10.41 -17.74 -1.83
CA LEU A 92 -9.44 -16.69 -2.09
C LEU A 92 -10.13 -15.41 -2.58
N GLY A 93 -9.73 -14.26 -2.02
CA GLY A 93 -10.14 -12.92 -2.44
C GLY A 93 -9.00 -11.89 -2.43
N GLY A 94 -9.31 -10.65 -2.81
CA GLY A 94 -8.40 -9.50 -2.73
C GLY A 94 -7.77 -9.05 -4.04
N ILE A 95 -6.68 -8.28 -3.94
CA ILE A 95 -6.01 -7.64 -5.09
C ILE A 95 -5.35 -8.67 -6.01
N TYR A 96 -4.67 -9.67 -5.44
CA TYR A 96 -4.00 -10.70 -6.25
C TYR A 96 -4.95 -11.45 -7.21
N PRO A 97 -6.05 -12.08 -6.75
CA PRO A 97 -6.97 -12.76 -7.68
C PRO A 97 -7.70 -11.76 -8.60
N THR A 98 -7.78 -10.48 -8.24
CA THR A 98 -8.32 -9.45 -9.14
C THR A 98 -7.37 -9.17 -10.31
N LEU A 99 -6.07 -9.06 -10.06
CA LEU A 99 -5.08 -8.74 -11.09
C LEU A 99 -4.67 -9.94 -11.95
N ILE A 100 -4.71 -11.16 -11.41
CA ILE A 100 -4.34 -12.37 -12.16
C ILE A 100 -5.20 -13.58 -11.79
N LYS A 101 -6.52 -13.45 -12.02
CA LYS A 101 -7.51 -14.49 -11.68
C LYS A 101 -7.20 -15.86 -12.30
N SER A 102 -6.67 -15.89 -13.52
CA SER A 102 -6.33 -17.14 -14.22
C SER A 102 -5.31 -17.98 -13.45
N HIS A 103 -4.24 -17.35 -12.95
CA HIS A 103 -3.24 -18.01 -12.11
C HIS A 103 -3.84 -18.39 -10.75
N ALA A 104 -4.64 -17.51 -10.13
CA ALA A 104 -5.30 -17.83 -8.86
C ALA A 104 -6.18 -19.09 -8.92
N LYS A 105 -6.89 -19.31 -10.04
CA LYS A 105 -7.74 -20.48 -10.27
C LYS A 105 -6.97 -21.80 -10.37
N THR A 106 -5.68 -21.79 -10.71
CA THR A 106 -4.89 -23.03 -10.83
C THR A 106 -4.32 -23.52 -9.50
N LEU A 107 -4.46 -22.74 -8.42
CA LEU A 107 -3.83 -23.03 -7.12
C LEU A 107 -4.62 -23.96 -6.19
N GLY A 108 -5.82 -24.41 -6.60
CA GLY A 108 -6.61 -25.38 -5.83
C GLY A 108 -7.52 -24.80 -4.75
N PHE A 109 -7.75 -23.49 -4.72
CA PHE A 109 -8.80 -22.88 -3.88
C PHE A 109 -10.19 -23.33 -4.35
N ASP A 110 -11.11 -23.58 -3.42
CA ASP A 110 -12.46 -24.05 -3.73
C ASP A 110 -13.28 -22.99 -4.51
N ARG A 111 -13.04 -21.72 -4.19
CA ARG A 111 -13.60 -20.55 -4.89
C ARG A 111 -12.59 -19.41 -4.93
N VAL A 112 -12.68 -18.59 -5.98
CA VAL A 112 -11.83 -17.41 -6.18
C VAL A 112 -12.72 -16.24 -6.59
N PHE A 113 -12.79 -15.22 -5.73
CA PHE A 113 -13.49 -13.96 -5.98
C PHE A 113 -12.50 -12.82 -6.22
N THR A 114 -12.89 -11.87 -7.05
CA THR A 114 -12.21 -10.59 -7.22
C THR A 114 -12.93 -9.51 -6.42
N ILE A 115 -12.28 -8.36 -6.22
CA ILE A 115 -12.92 -7.20 -5.57
C ILE A 115 -14.10 -6.64 -6.38
N ARG A 116 -14.27 -7.08 -7.64
CA ARG A 116 -15.37 -6.69 -8.53
C ARG A 116 -16.56 -7.65 -8.46
N GLU A 117 -16.40 -8.78 -7.77
CA GLU A 117 -17.43 -9.81 -7.62
C GLU A 117 -17.91 -9.86 -6.16
N MET A 118 -17.99 -8.69 -5.51
CA MET A 118 -18.41 -8.59 -4.11
C MET A 118 -19.89 -8.92 -3.92
N GLU A 119 -20.74 -8.67 -4.92
CA GLU A 119 -22.14 -9.09 -4.92
C GLU A 119 -22.25 -10.62 -4.97
N ASP A 120 -21.56 -11.27 -5.92
CA ASP A 120 -21.50 -12.73 -6.01
C ASP A 120 -20.94 -13.36 -4.73
N PHE A 121 -19.92 -12.74 -4.12
CA PHE A 121 -19.37 -13.18 -2.86
C PHE A 121 -20.39 -13.04 -1.71
N ALA A 122 -21.13 -11.93 -1.65
CA ALA A 122 -22.16 -11.70 -0.64
C ALA A 122 -23.31 -12.70 -0.78
N GLU A 123 -23.77 -12.97 -2.01
CA GLU A 123 -24.77 -13.99 -2.31
C GLU A 123 -24.27 -15.39 -1.88
N PHE A 124 -23.04 -15.74 -2.25
CA PHE A 124 -22.42 -17.01 -1.86
C PHE A 124 -22.36 -17.18 -0.33
N MET A 125 -22.06 -16.10 0.41
CA MET A 125 -22.01 -16.10 1.87
C MET A 125 -23.40 -16.00 2.53
N GLY A 126 -24.47 -15.78 1.77
CA GLY A 126 -25.82 -15.55 2.31
C GLY A 126 -25.93 -14.27 3.14
N ILE A 127 -25.10 -13.25 2.86
CA ILE A 127 -25.07 -11.98 3.59
C ILE A 127 -25.53 -10.82 2.72
N LYS A 128 -26.09 -9.79 3.35
CA LYS A 128 -26.30 -8.49 2.69
C LYS A 128 -25.04 -7.66 2.84
N PHE A 129 -24.40 -7.33 1.73
CA PHE A 129 -23.24 -6.45 1.70
C PHE A 129 -23.46 -5.33 0.67
N PRO A 130 -22.97 -4.10 0.93
CA PRO A 130 -23.15 -3.02 -0.03
C PRO A 130 -22.46 -3.31 -1.36
N ALA A 131 -23.15 -3.02 -2.46
CA ALA A 131 -22.62 -3.16 -3.82
C ALA A 131 -21.50 -2.14 -4.14
N SER A 132 -21.53 -0.99 -3.46
CA SER A 132 -20.64 0.13 -3.72
C SER A 132 -19.73 0.41 -2.53
N PHE A 133 -18.45 0.68 -2.82
CA PHE A 133 -17.46 1.11 -1.83
C PHE A 133 -17.94 2.31 -0.99
N ARG A 134 -18.77 3.19 -1.57
CA ARG A 134 -19.28 4.40 -0.89
C ARG A 134 -20.05 4.07 0.39
N ASP A 135 -20.70 2.92 0.40
CA ASP A 135 -21.59 2.47 1.47
C ASP A 135 -20.94 1.42 2.37
N TYR A 136 -19.64 1.12 2.17
CA TYR A 136 -18.94 0.13 2.97
C TYR A 136 -18.88 0.56 4.44
N PRO A 137 -19.18 -0.37 5.38
CA PRO A 137 -19.16 -0.07 6.80
C PRO A 137 -17.73 0.21 7.28
N ILE A 138 -17.61 0.74 8.50
CA ILE A 138 -16.33 0.83 9.20
C ILE A 138 -15.81 -0.62 9.39
N PRO A 139 -14.57 -0.94 8.95
CA PRO A 139 -14.04 -2.28 9.14
C PRO A 139 -13.98 -2.66 10.62
N ASP A 140 -14.20 -3.95 10.92
CA ASP A 140 -14.09 -4.43 12.29
C ASP A 140 -12.62 -4.61 12.69
N TYR A 141 -12.12 -3.68 13.50
CA TYR A 141 -10.79 -3.74 14.10
C TYR A 141 -10.78 -4.39 15.50
N SER A 142 -11.85 -5.06 15.94
CA SER A 142 -11.93 -5.70 17.26
C SER A 142 -10.82 -6.72 17.51
N PHE A 143 -10.33 -7.37 16.47
CA PHE A 143 -9.22 -8.33 16.50
C PHE A 143 -7.84 -7.69 16.35
N TYR A 144 -7.74 -6.36 16.22
CA TYR A 144 -6.48 -5.66 16.02
C TYR A 144 -6.15 -4.74 17.19
N ARG A 145 -5.06 -5.03 17.89
CA ARG A 145 -4.55 -4.17 18.97
C ARG A 145 -3.49 -3.25 18.39
N SER A 146 -3.81 -1.99 18.14
CA SER A 146 -2.85 -1.03 17.59
C SER A 146 -3.10 0.38 18.11
N GLY A 147 -2.02 1.15 18.31
CA GLY A 147 -2.08 2.57 18.63
C GLY A 147 -2.42 3.48 17.43
N TYR A 148 -2.55 2.89 16.24
CA TYR A 148 -2.91 3.56 14.99
C TYR A 148 -3.95 2.75 14.21
N VAL A 149 -4.64 3.38 13.27
CA VAL A 149 -5.55 2.73 12.33
C VAL A 149 -5.24 3.15 10.88
N SER A 150 -5.45 2.23 9.95
CA SER A 150 -5.41 2.54 8.51
C SER A 150 -6.82 2.70 7.99
N ILE A 151 -7.11 3.80 7.30
CA ILE A 151 -8.43 4.09 6.72
C ILE A 151 -8.29 4.25 5.20
N THR A 152 -9.28 3.80 4.46
CA THR A 152 -9.46 4.10 3.04
C THR A 152 -10.76 4.88 2.88
N THR A 153 -10.68 6.11 2.40
CA THR A 153 -11.86 6.99 2.26
C THR A 153 -12.41 7.02 0.83
N SER A 154 -11.55 6.64 -0.13
CA SER A 154 -11.80 6.59 -1.56
C SER A 154 -10.93 5.54 -2.22
N VAL A 155 -11.41 5.05 -3.37
CA VAL A 155 -10.74 4.06 -4.22
C VAL A 155 -10.76 4.54 -5.67
N GLY A 156 -9.79 4.08 -6.46
CA GLY A 156 -9.60 4.54 -7.82
C GLY A 156 -8.83 5.86 -7.89
N CYS A 157 -8.22 6.11 -9.05
CA CYS A 157 -7.34 7.25 -9.29
C CYS A 157 -7.77 7.96 -10.59
N PRO A 158 -7.79 9.31 -10.64
CA PRO A 158 -8.07 10.04 -11.88
C PRO A 158 -6.96 9.89 -12.93
N PHE A 159 -5.79 9.36 -12.55
CA PHE A 159 -4.66 9.12 -13.44
C PHE A 159 -4.62 7.66 -13.91
N ARG A 160 -4.10 7.45 -15.13
CA ARG A 160 -3.96 6.12 -15.76
C ARG A 160 -2.50 5.80 -16.06
N CYS A 161 -1.64 5.89 -15.04
CA CYS A 161 -0.22 5.59 -15.20
C CYS A 161 -0.02 4.16 -15.73
N PRO A 162 0.82 3.93 -16.76
CA PRO A 162 0.95 2.65 -17.43
C PRO A 162 1.57 1.54 -16.57
N TYR A 163 2.17 1.90 -15.42
CA TYR A 163 2.76 0.99 -14.44
C TYR A 163 1.85 0.70 -13.23
N CYS A 164 0.73 1.40 -13.06
CA CYS A 164 -0.09 1.33 -11.85
C CYS A 164 -1.38 0.55 -12.10
N ALA A 165 -1.76 -0.31 -11.16
CA ALA A 165 -2.97 -1.12 -11.26
C ALA A 165 -4.23 -0.48 -10.67
N SER A 166 -4.17 0.74 -10.14
CA SER A 166 -5.35 1.39 -9.51
C SER A 166 -6.57 1.38 -10.44
N TYR A 167 -6.41 1.72 -11.72
CA TYR A 167 -7.52 1.68 -12.69
C TYR A 167 -8.01 0.26 -13.06
N ILE A 168 -7.17 -0.76 -12.86
CA ILE A 168 -7.52 -2.18 -13.07
C ILE A 168 -8.28 -2.71 -11.85
N LEU A 169 -8.02 -2.17 -10.66
CA LEU A 169 -8.75 -2.50 -9.44
C LEU A 169 -10.08 -1.74 -9.40
N TYR A 170 -10.04 -0.44 -9.65
CA TYR A 170 -11.16 0.49 -9.60
C TYR A 170 -11.11 1.41 -10.84
N PRO A 171 -11.93 1.16 -11.90
CA PRO A 171 -11.84 1.90 -13.18
C PRO A 171 -12.16 3.38 -13.06
N GLU A 172 -12.95 3.71 -12.05
CA GLU A 172 -13.46 5.03 -11.74
C GLU A 172 -13.18 5.35 -10.28
N PHE A 173 -13.08 6.64 -10.00
CA PHE A 173 -12.98 7.14 -8.64
C PHE A 173 -14.31 6.97 -7.90
N SER A 174 -14.26 6.41 -6.70
CA SER A 174 -15.41 6.30 -5.82
C SER A 174 -15.00 6.59 -4.39
N SER A 175 -15.81 7.36 -3.66
CA SER A 175 -15.49 7.79 -2.31
C SER A 175 -16.68 7.73 -1.38
N LYS A 176 -16.42 7.46 -0.10
CA LYS A 176 -17.41 7.67 0.96
C LYS A 176 -17.77 9.17 1.05
N GLU A 177 -19.00 9.43 1.47
CA GLU A 177 -19.47 10.79 1.77
C GLU A 177 -18.60 11.45 2.86
N PRO A 178 -18.30 12.76 2.76
CA PRO A 178 -17.46 13.46 3.72
C PRO A 178 -17.85 13.23 5.18
N GLU A 179 -19.15 13.23 5.48
CA GLU A 179 -19.66 13.04 6.83
C GLU A 179 -19.41 11.63 7.37
N MET A 180 -19.46 10.60 6.52
CA MET A 180 -19.12 9.23 6.92
C MET A 180 -17.64 9.12 7.29
N VAL A 181 -16.76 9.79 6.53
CA VAL A 181 -15.31 9.81 6.82
C VAL A 181 -15.03 10.53 8.14
N VAL A 182 -15.69 11.66 8.37
CA VAL A 182 -15.57 12.43 9.62
C VAL A 182 -16.02 11.57 10.81
N ASN A 183 -17.16 10.90 10.69
CA ASN A 183 -17.68 10.00 11.72
C ASN A 183 -16.76 8.81 11.97
N GLU A 184 -16.16 8.23 10.92
CA GLU A 184 -15.19 7.13 11.05
C GLU A 184 -13.93 7.58 11.81
N ILE A 185 -13.38 8.76 11.49
CA ILE A 185 -12.23 9.33 12.21
C ILE A 185 -12.60 9.61 13.69
N LEU A 186 -13.77 10.20 13.94
CA LEU A 186 -14.23 10.48 15.31
C LEU A 186 -14.49 9.21 16.11
N PHE A 187 -15.00 8.15 15.49
CA PHE A 187 -15.18 6.84 16.11
C PHE A 187 -13.86 6.28 16.64
N PHE A 188 -12.79 6.30 15.84
CA PHE A 188 -11.47 5.85 16.28
C PHE A 188 -10.85 6.80 17.31
N ALA A 189 -11.02 8.11 17.16
CA ALA A 189 -10.57 9.09 18.14
C ALA A 189 -11.26 8.89 19.52
N GLY A 190 -12.54 8.52 19.54
CA GLY A 190 -13.30 8.16 20.75
C GLY A 190 -12.79 6.87 21.41
N LYS A 191 -12.17 5.97 20.65
CA LYS A 191 -11.45 4.79 21.16
C LYS A 191 -10.00 5.09 21.59
N GLY A 192 -9.58 6.36 21.57
CA GLY A 192 -8.23 6.79 21.92
C GLY A 192 -7.19 6.63 20.81
N ILE A 193 -7.58 6.18 19.61
CA ILE A 193 -6.66 6.07 18.47
C ILE A 193 -6.54 7.44 17.81
N ARG A 194 -5.34 8.04 17.88
CA ARG A 194 -5.06 9.40 17.40
C ARG A 194 -4.08 9.44 16.22
N ASP A 195 -3.62 8.30 15.75
CA ASP A 195 -2.69 8.18 14.64
C ASP A 195 -3.38 7.40 13.50
N ILE A 196 -3.54 8.04 12.35
CA ILE A 196 -4.37 7.55 11.25
C ILE A 196 -3.58 7.62 9.94
N ALA A 197 -3.47 6.48 9.26
CA ALA A 197 -2.80 6.38 7.96
C ALA A 197 -3.83 6.17 6.85
N PHE A 198 -3.73 6.95 5.78
CA PHE A 198 -4.59 6.83 4.61
C PHE A 198 -3.92 6.00 3.51
N TYR A 199 -4.69 5.10 2.91
CA TYR A 199 -4.26 4.25 1.78
C TYR A 199 -5.13 4.45 0.54
N ASP A 200 -5.80 5.60 0.45
CA ASP A 200 -6.52 6.05 -0.73
C ASP A 200 -5.58 6.13 -1.94
N ASP A 201 -6.06 5.70 -3.10
CA ASP A 201 -5.31 5.80 -4.36
C ASP A 201 -5.05 7.27 -4.74
N ALA A 202 -5.97 8.18 -4.39
CA ALA A 202 -5.86 9.62 -4.67
C ALA A 202 -6.55 10.46 -3.58
N LEU A 203 -6.01 10.46 -2.35
CA LEU A 203 -6.63 11.12 -1.18
C LEU A 203 -7.05 12.59 -1.39
N LEU A 204 -6.23 13.37 -2.10
CA LEU A 204 -6.46 14.80 -2.33
C LEU A 204 -7.50 15.07 -3.43
N PHE A 205 -8.03 14.03 -4.07
CA PHE A 205 -9.00 14.15 -5.14
C PHE A 205 -10.41 13.75 -4.64
N PRO A 206 -11.45 14.52 -4.99
CA PRO A 206 -11.41 15.91 -5.42
C PRO A 206 -10.93 16.85 -4.29
N PRO A 207 -10.27 17.99 -4.60
CA PRO A 207 -9.79 18.94 -3.58
C PRO A 207 -10.89 19.40 -2.60
N ASP A 208 -12.08 19.75 -3.10
CA ASP A 208 -13.20 20.22 -2.27
C ASP A 208 -13.66 19.16 -1.26
N ARG A 209 -13.65 17.89 -1.68
CA ARG A 209 -13.95 16.76 -0.79
C ARG A 209 -12.91 16.70 0.32
N PHE A 210 -11.62 16.75 -0.01
CA PHE A 210 -10.54 16.74 0.97
C PHE A 210 -10.69 17.89 1.98
N ILE A 211 -10.93 19.12 1.50
CA ILE A 211 -11.11 20.31 2.35
C ILE A 211 -12.31 20.15 3.28
N SER A 212 -13.46 19.70 2.76
CA SER A 212 -14.69 19.54 3.57
C SER A 212 -14.56 18.52 4.71
N ILE A 213 -13.68 17.52 4.55
CA ILE A 213 -13.37 16.52 5.58
C ILE A 213 -12.36 17.09 6.57
N PHE A 214 -11.19 17.50 6.09
CA PHE A 214 -10.03 17.72 6.95
C PHE A 214 -10.02 19.08 7.65
N SER A 215 -10.73 20.09 7.12
CA SER A 215 -10.94 21.36 7.83
C SER A 215 -11.62 21.18 9.19
N LYS A 216 -12.48 20.15 9.35
CA LYS A 216 -13.15 19.82 10.62
C LYS A 216 -12.19 19.34 11.72
N PHE A 217 -10.96 18.95 11.36
CA PHE A 217 -9.98 18.39 12.27
C PHE A 217 -8.91 19.37 12.74
N PHE A 218 -9.07 20.66 12.42
CA PHE A 218 -8.11 21.68 12.82
C PHE A 218 -7.87 21.69 14.34
N LYS A 219 -6.60 21.55 14.74
CA LYS A 219 -6.18 21.55 16.14
C LYS A 219 -6.88 20.48 17.02
N LYS A 220 -7.38 19.38 16.45
CA LYS A 220 -8.02 18.27 17.21
C LYS A 220 -7.04 17.28 17.83
N GLY A 221 -5.72 17.46 17.61
CA GLY A 221 -4.68 16.58 18.14
C GLY A 221 -4.73 15.17 17.55
N ILE A 222 -5.16 15.05 16.28
CA ILE A 222 -5.11 13.81 15.50
C ILE A 222 -3.95 13.95 14.51
N ARG A 223 -3.19 12.88 14.33
CA ARG A 223 -2.06 12.82 13.42
C ARG A 223 -2.45 12.02 12.19
N PHE A 224 -2.31 12.63 11.03
CA PHE A 224 -2.63 12.00 9.74
C PHE A 224 -1.37 11.71 8.94
N HIS A 225 -1.33 10.56 8.28
CA HIS A 225 -0.19 10.10 7.48
C HIS A 225 -0.63 9.66 6.09
N THR A 226 0.24 9.88 5.10
CA THR A 226 0.03 9.49 3.70
C THR A 226 1.15 8.56 3.23
N PRO A 227 1.23 7.32 3.76
CA PRO A 227 2.38 6.43 3.54
C PRO A 227 2.57 6.03 2.07
N ASN A 228 1.52 6.00 1.25
CA ASN A 228 1.56 5.70 -0.18
C ASN A 228 1.80 6.93 -1.07
N GLY A 229 1.90 8.13 -0.48
CA GLY A 229 2.11 9.37 -1.19
C GLY A 229 0.83 10.03 -1.69
N VAL A 230 0.90 11.34 -1.91
CA VAL A 230 -0.16 12.15 -2.53
C VAL A 230 0.33 12.77 -3.83
N HIS A 231 -0.61 13.13 -4.70
CA HIS A 231 -0.34 13.75 -5.98
C HIS A 231 0.05 15.23 -5.79
N ALA A 232 1.26 15.60 -6.24
CA ALA A 232 1.77 16.97 -6.13
C ALA A 232 0.81 18.01 -6.76
N ARG A 233 0.24 17.67 -7.92
CA ARG A 233 -0.68 18.54 -8.68
C ARG A 233 -1.87 19.06 -7.87
N PHE A 234 -2.34 18.31 -6.88
CA PHE A 234 -3.49 18.74 -6.06
C PHE A 234 -3.08 19.59 -4.86
N ILE A 235 -1.79 19.78 -4.59
CA ILE A 235 -1.29 20.55 -3.45
C ILE A 235 -1.19 22.03 -3.83
N ASN A 236 -2.33 22.72 -3.81
CA ASN A 236 -2.39 24.17 -3.82
C ASN A 236 -2.21 24.74 -2.39
N ARG A 237 -2.25 26.06 -2.25
CA ARG A 237 -2.12 26.75 -0.95
C ARG A 237 -3.15 26.29 0.08
N GLU A 238 -4.43 26.24 -0.31
CA GLU A 238 -5.53 25.86 0.59
C GLU A 238 -5.40 24.41 1.07
N ILE A 239 -5.09 23.47 0.18
CA ILE A 239 -4.83 22.07 0.52
C ILE A 239 -3.66 21.96 1.50
N ALA A 240 -2.57 22.69 1.27
CA ALA A 240 -1.42 22.69 2.17
C ALA A 240 -1.76 23.24 3.56
N GLU A 241 -2.52 24.34 3.63
CA GLU A 241 -3.01 24.93 4.88
C GLU A 241 -3.92 23.95 5.64
N VAL A 242 -4.83 23.26 4.93
CA VAL A 242 -5.69 22.22 5.50
C VAL A 242 -4.88 21.03 6.01
N MET A 243 -3.91 20.56 5.23
CA MET A 243 -3.02 19.47 5.65
C MET A 243 -2.31 19.81 6.96
N LYS A 244 -1.66 20.99 7.06
CA LYS A 244 -0.98 21.39 8.29
C LYS A 244 -1.96 21.59 9.44
N GLY A 245 -3.05 22.31 9.22
CA GLY A 245 -4.03 22.66 10.25
C GLY A 245 -4.72 21.44 10.86
N ALA A 246 -5.05 20.44 10.03
CA ALA A 246 -5.71 19.20 10.44
C ALA A 246 -4.78 18.23 11.19
N GLY A 247 -3.45 18.35 11.00
CA GLY A 247 -2.46 17.50 11.66
C GLY A 247 -1.83 16.44 10.76
N PHE A 248 -1.78 16.66 9.43
CA PHE A 248 -0.94 15.82 8.57
C PHE A 248 0.53 16.02 8.89
N VAL A 249 1.22 14.93 9.16
CA VAL A 249 2.66 14.92 9.47
C VAL A 249 3.43 14.22 8.35
N ASN A 250 4.63 14.73 8.09
CA ASN A 250 5.55 14.20 7.09
C ASN A 250 4.89 13.86 5.73
N PRO A 251 4.25 14.85 5.06
CA PRO A 251 3.53 14.59 3.82
C PRO A 251 4.47 14.01 2.77
N ARG A 252 4.10 12.85 2.23
CA ARG A 252 4.85 12.22 1.13
C ARG A 252 4.21 12.60 -0.20
N VAL A 253 4.99 13.12 -1.12
CA VAL A 253 4.54 13.63 -2.41
C VAL A 253 5.22 12.84 -3.53
N SER A 254 4.43 12.35 -4.47
CA SER A 254 4.94 11.55 -5.60
C SER A 254 5.50 12.44 -6.72
N LEU A 255 6.81 12.31 -7.00
CA LEU A 255 7.48 12.90 -8.16
C LEU A 255 7.80 11.86 -9.24
N GLU A 256 8.18 10.66 -8.81
CA GLU A 256 8.64 9.51 -9.62
C GLU A 256 9.96 9.77 -10.36
N THR A 257 10.08 10.86 -11.13
CA THR A 257 11.31 11.28 -11.82
C THR A 257 11.22 12.75 -12.23
N THR A 258 12.36 13.40 -12.52
CA THR A 258 12.46 14.76 -13.09
C THR A 258 12.61 14.76 -14.61
N SER A 259 12.78 13.59 -15.25
CA SER A 259 12.81 13.48 -16.71
C SER A 259 11.43 13.81 -17.30
N SER A 260 11.34 14.91 -18.04
CA SER A 260 10.10 15.36 -18.68
C SER A 260 9.58 14.37 -19.73
N GLU A 261 10.49 13.70 -20.44
CA GLU A 261 10.16 12.62 -21.39
C GLU A 261 9.45 11.47 -20.66
N ILE A 262 10.03 10.96 -19.56
CA ILE A 262 9.45 9.86 -18.79
C ILE A 262 8.14 10.31 -18.11
N GLN A 263 8.05 11.54 -17.62
CA GLN A 263 6.80 12.10 -17.06
C GLN A 263 5.67 12.08 -18.09
N MET A 264 5.96 12.45 -19.34
CA MET A 264 5.01 12.38 -20.45
C MET A 264 4.63 10.93 -20.78
N GLU A 265 5.61 10.05 -20.96
CA GLU A 265 5.39 8.63 -21.28
C GLU A 265 4.60 7.88 -20.20
N THR A 266 4.71 8.31 -18.94
CA THR A 266 4.00 7.72 -17.80
C THR A 266 2.64 8.37 -17.53
N GLY A 267 2.14 9.17 -18.48
CA GLY A 267 0.78 9.69 -18.50
C GLY A 267 0.60 11.05 -17.83
N GLY A 268 1.69 11.81 -17.62
CA GLY A 268 1.62 13.20 -17.16
C GLY A 268 1.00 13.36 -15.77
N LYS A 269 1.13 12.36 -14.88
CA LYS A 269 0.62 12.39 -13.50
C LYS A 269 1.13 13.62 -12.73
N VAL A 270 2.39 13.96 -12.95
CA VAL A 270 3.10 15.05 -12.28
C VAL A 270 4.20 15.56 -13.18
N PHE A 271 4.41 16.88 -13.19
CA PHE A 271 5.59 17.53 -13.75
C PHE A 271 6.46 18.14 -12.66
N THR A 272 7.74 18.32 -12.96
CA THR A 272 8.73 18.82 -11.98
C THR A 272 8.32 20.17 -11.40
N GLU A 273 7.77 21.07 -12.20
CA GLU A 273 7.30 22.39 -11.75
C GLU A 273 6.07 22.30 -10.83
N GLU A 274 5.20 21.31 -11.05
CA GLU A 274 4.06 21.04 -10.16
C GLU A 274 4.54 20.55 -8.80
N PHE A 275 5.58 19.72 -8.79
CA PHE A 275 6.21 19.27 -7.56
C PHE A 275 6.87 20.41 -6.79
N VAL A 276 7.61 21.29 -7.48
CA VAL A 276 8.21 22.48 -6.85
C VAL A 276 7.13 23.34 -6.18
N ARG A 277 6.05 23.68 -6.91
CA ARG A 277 4.93 24.45 -6.35
C ARG A 277 4.27 23.77 -5.15
N ALA A 278 4.11 22.45 -5.21
CA ALA A 278 3.57 21.68 -4.09
C ALA A 278 4.45 21.80 -2.83
N VAL A 279 5.77 21.70 -2.99
CA VAL A 279 6.75 21.85 -1.89
C VAL A 279 6.71 23.28 -1.33
N GLU A 280 6.62 24.30 -2.19
CA GLU A 280 6.51 25.71 -1.78
C GLU A 280 5.22 25.98 -1.00
N ASN A 281 4.08 25.43 -1.44
CA ASN A 281 2.80 25.54 -0.73
C ASN A 281 2.86 24.87 0.64
N LEU A 282 3.44 23.67 0.73
CA LEU A 282 3.62 22.97 2.01
C LEU A 282 4.55 23.76 2.96
N ARG A 283 5.66 24.28 2.45
CA ARG A 283 6.55 25.14 3.24
C ARG A 283 5.85 26.39 3.76
N SER A 284 5.07 27.05 2.90
CA SER A 284 4.27 28.22 3.27
C SER A 284 3.23 27.91 4.35
N ALA A 285 2.68 26.69 4.34
CA ALA A 285 1.80 26.19 5.40
C ALA A 285 2.55 25.81 6.70
N GLY A 286 3.89 25.84 6.72
CA GLY A 286 4.70 25.64 7.91
C GLY A 286 5.33 24.25 8.05
N TYR A 287 5.46 23.48 6.96
CA TYR A 287 6.32 22.29 6.95
C TYR A 287 7.81 22.68 6.85
N GLY A 288 8.63 22.10 7.71
CA GLY A 288 10.07 22.37 7.79
C GLY A 288 10.91 21.58 6.78
N ASP A 289 12.20 21.85 6.80
CA ASP A 289 13.18 21.13 5.99
C ASP A 289 13.17 19.63 6.33
N PHE A 290 13.14 18.78 5.31
CA PHE A 290 13.09 17.32 5.40
C PHE A 290 11.90 16.71 6.15
N GLU A 291 10.88 17.52 6.50
CA GLU A 291 9.55 17.02 6.91
C GLU A 291 8.76 16.55 5.69
N ILE A 292 8.87 17.25 4.55
CA ILE A 292 8.24 16.83 3.29
C ILE A 292 9.05 15.66 2.71
N GLY A 293 8.36 14.59 2.35
CA GLY A 293 8.93 13.45 1.64
C GLY A 293 8.65 13.51 0.14
N GLY A 294 9.63 13.20 -0.70
CA GLY A 294 9.47 13.06 -2.14
C GLY A 294 9.72 11.61 -2.57
N TYR A 295 8.76 10.99 -3.24
CA TYR A 295 8.94 9.68 -3.83
C TYR A 295 9.58 9.78 -5.21
N ILE A 296 10.64 8.99 -5.41
CA ILE A 296 11.29 8.76 -6.69
C ILE A 296 11.17 7.27 -7.00
N LEU A 297 10.90 6.94 -8.25
CA LEU A 297 10.76 5.58 -8.72
C LEU A 297 11.99 5.19 -9.52
N PHE A 298 12.68 4.13 -9.10
CA PHE A 298 13.83 3.59 -9.81
C PHE A 298 13.49 2.29 -10.53
N GLY A 299 13.94 2.20 -11.78
CA GLY A 299 13.81 1.01 -12.61
C GLY A 299 12.71 1.08 -13.65
N LEU A 300 12.15 2.27 -13.89
CA LEU A 300 11.22 2.48 -15.01
C LEU A 300 11.90 2.08 -16.33
N PRO A 301 11.15 1.51 -17.30
CA PRO A 301 11.69 1.23 -18.62
C PRO A 301 12.29 2.49 -19.26
N GLY A 302 13.52 2.39 -19.76
CA GLY A 302 14.27 3.52 -20.33
C GLY A 302 15.04 4.39 -19.32
N GLN A 303 14.74 4.31 -18.02
CA GLN A 303 15.38 5.13 -16.99
C GLN A 303 16.79 4.61 -16.62
N THR A 304 17.78 5.49 -16.63
CA THR A 304 19.16 5.16 -16.23
C THR A 304 19.41 5.31 -14.72
N GLU A 305 20.50 4.74 -14.20
CA GLU A 305 20.95 5.00 -12.82
C GLU A 305 21.23 6.51 -12.59
N GLU A 306 21.79 7.16 -13.61
CA GLU A 306 22.16 8.57 -13.59
C GLU A 306 20.93 9.49 -13.51
N ASP A 307 19.82 9.15 -14.18
CA ASP A 307 18.57 9.90 -14.06
C ASP A 307 18.06 9.87 -12.62
N CYS A 308 18.07 8.69 -11.99
CA CYS A 308 17.66 8.56 -10.59
C CYS A 308 18.61 9.30 -9.64
N ARG A 309 19.91 9.33 -9.92
CA ARG A 309 20.88 10.15 -9.17
C ARG A 309 20.51 11.64 -9.22
N LYS A 310 20.23 12.17 -10.42
CA LYS A 310 19.80 13.56 -10.60
C LYS A 310 18.49 13.85 -9.88
N ASP A 311 17.53 12.92 -9.93
CA ASP A 311 16.26 13.04 -9.22
C ASP A 311 16.48 13.16 -7.69
N MET A 312 17.40 12.37 -7.12
CA MET A 312 17.75 12.43 -5.70
C MET A 312 18.44 13.73 -5.31
N GLU A 313 19.39 14.18 -6.11
CA GLU A 313 20.08 15.46 -5.89
C GLU A 313 19.13 16.64 -6.02
N PHE A 314 18.18 16.58 -6.94
CA PHE A 314 17.11 17.56 -7.07
C PHE A 314 16.27 17.64 -5.79
N LEU A 315 15.76 16.51 -5.28
CA LEU A 315 15.02 16.51 -4.00
C LEU A 315 15.86 17.03 -2.82
N ASN A 316 17.14 16.65 -2.75
CA ASN A 316 18.03 17.12 -1.70
C ASN A 316 18.26 18.64 -1.78
N SER A 317 18.42 19.20 -2.98
CA SER A 317 18.57 20.66 -3.16
C SER A 317 17.32 21.44 -2.72
N LEU A 318 16.15 20.82 -2.84
CA LEU A 318 14.89 21.32 -2.29
C LEU A 318 14.72 21.01 -0.80
N LYS A 319 15.68 20.37 -0.13
CA LYS A 319 15.60 19.86 1.25
C LYS A 319 14.35 19.01 1.51
N VAL A 320 14.00 18.19 0.51
CA VAL A 320 12.93 17.19 0.58
C VAL A 320 13.56 15.85 0.94
N ARG A 321 12.94 15.11 1.87
CA ARG A 321 13.40 13.78 2.26
C ARG A 321 13.14 12.79 1.12
N ILE A 322 14.18 12.10 0.69
CA ILE A 322 14.13 11.18 -0.44
C ILE A 322 13.56 9.84 -0.01
N TYR A 323 12.47 9.43 -0.66
CA TYR A 323 11.94 8.08 -0.61
C TYR A 323 12.16 7.39 -1.96
N LEU A 324 13.15 6.49 -2.01
CA LEU A 324 13.40 5.66 -3.17
C LEU A 324 12.45 4.46 -3.17
N SER A 325 11.58 4.38 -4.17
CA SER A 325 10.72 3.24 -4.45
C SER A 325 11.28 2.43 -5.61
N GLU A 326 11.22 1.10 -5.50
CA GLU A 326 11.60 0.22 -6.60
C GLU A 326 10.42 -0.05 -7.53
N PHE A 327 10.63 0.14 -8.82
CA PHE A 327 9.70 -0.30 -9.85
C PHE A 327 9.61 -1.82 -9.86
N SER A 328 8.40 -2.34 -9.97
CA SER A 328 8.14 -3.71 -10.41
C SER A 328 6.87 -3.76 -11.26
N PRO A 329 6.83 -4.62 -12.27
CA PRO A 329 5.71 -4.69 -13.18
C PRO A 329 4.53 -5.37 -12.49
N VAL A 330 3.41 -4.66 -12.42
CA VAL A 330 2.19 -5.13 -11.77
C VAL A 330 1.32 -5.89 -12.78
N PRO A 331 0.78 -7.08 -12.46
CA PRO A 331 -0.06 -7.83 -13.39
C PRO A 331 -1.21 -7.00 -13.98
N GLY A 332 -1.41 -7.15 -15.29
CA GLY A 332 -2.40 -6.42 -16.09
C GLY A 332 -1.98 -5.03 -16.57
N THR A 333 -0.86 -4.49 -16.09
CA THR A 333 -0.35 -3.17 -16.54
C THR A 333 0.48 -3.28 -17.83
N LYS A 334 0.78 -2.15 -18.49
CA LYS A 334 1.52 -2.10 -19.76
C LYS A 334 2.87 -2.82 -19.71
N TYR A 335 3.54 -2.74 -18.56
CA TYR A 335 4.89 -3.27 -18.39
C TYR A 335 4.92 -4.71 -17.85
N TYR A 336 3.77 -5.37 -17.69
CA TYR A 336 3.72 -6.73 -17.18
C TYR A 336 4.15 -7.76 -18.21
N ASN A 337 5.22 -8.50 -17.89
CA ASN A 337 5.81 -9.52 -18.76
C ASN A 337 6.42 -10.70 -17.97
N LEU A 338 5.90 -10.98 -16.77
CA LEU A 338 6.47 -11.99 -15.88
C LEU A 338 5.77 -13.35 -16.01
N SER A 339 6.56 -14.42 -15.94
CA SER A 339 6.07 -15.80 -15.98
C SER A 339 5.44 -16.26 -14.66
N ASP A 340 5.87 -15.69 -13.54
CA ASP A 340 5.38 -16.01 -12.20
C ASP A 340 5.08 -14.71 -11.43
N PRO A 341 3.88 -14.57 -10.81
CA PRO A 341 3.53 -13.40 -10.01
C PRO A 341 4.53 -13.08 -8.90
N ILE A 342 5.26 -14.06 -8.35
CA ILE A 342 6.25 -13.81 -7.30
C ILE A 342 7.40 -12.92 -7.76
N MET A 343 7.70 -12.92 -9.07
CA MET A 343 8.75 -12.09 -9.67
C MET A 343 8.38 -10.60 -9.68
N SER A 344 7.09 -10.25 -9.47
CA SER A 344 6.63 -8.86 -9.33
C SER A 344 6.97 -8.24 -7.96
N ASN A 345 7.64 -8.98 -7.09
CA ASN A 345 8.15 -8.47 -5.82
C ASN A 345 9.19 -7.37 -6.08
N ASN A 346 8.88 -6.14 -5.66
CA ASN A 346 9.73 -4.96 -5.86
C ASN A 346 11.12 -5.10 -5.22
N SER A 347 11.27 -5.88 -4.15
CA SER A 347 12.57 -6.17 -3.53
C SER A 347 13.41 -7.19 -4.31
N ALA A 348 12.83 -7.85 -5.32
CA ALA A 348 13.47 -8.90 -6.11
C ALA A 348 13.61 -8.51 -7.59
N TYR A 349 12.62 -7.82 -8.16
CA TYR A 349 12.51 -7.56 -9.59
C TYR A 349 13.79 -6.96 -10.19
N LEU A 350 14.32 -5.90 -9.57
CA LEU A 350 15.54 -5.25 -10.08
C LEU A 350 16.78 -6.15 -10.06
N TYR A 351 16.87 -7.13 -9.15
CA TYR A 351 17.94 -8.13 -9.19
C TYR A 351 17.73 -9.16 -10.28
N ILE A 352 16.48 -9.56 -10.51
CA ILE A 352 16.12 -10.53 -11.57
C ILE A 352 16.45 -9.94 -12.94
N THR A 353 16.26 -8.63 -13.11
CA THR A 353 16.54 -7.91 -14.37
C THR A 353 17.96 -7.35 -14.48
N GLY A 354 18.86 -7.70 -13.55
CA GLY A 354 20.28 -7.31 -13.62
C GLY A 354 20.62 -5.91 -13.12
N ARG A 355 19.66 -5.15 -12.59
CA ARG A 355 19.82 -3.78 -12.06
C ARG A 355 20.01 -3.73 -10.53
N GLY A 356 20.31 -4.87 -9.91
CA GLY A 356 20.44 -5.00 -8.46
C GLY A 356 21.59 -4.20 -7.86
N GLU A 357 22.72 -4.09 -8.56
CA GLU A 357 23.88 -3.33 -8.09
C GLU A 357 23.64 -1.81 -8.17
N GLU A 358 22.99 -1.34 -9.25
CA GLU A 358 22.56 0.05 -9.41
C GLU A 358 21.66 0.45 -8.22
N LEU A 359 20.69 -0.41 -7.87
CA LEU A 359 19.81 -0.18 -6.73
C LEU A 359 20.57 -0.02 -5.40
N GLU A 360 21.61 -0.84 -5.15
CA GLU A 360 22.40 -0.74 -3.93
C GLU A 360 23.23 0.54 -3.89
N ARG A 361 23.82 0.96 -5.01
CA ARG A 361 24.52 2.26 -5.13
C ARG A 361 23.58 3.43 -4.86
N LEU A 362 22.39 3.41 -5.45
CA LEU A 362 21.35 4.42 -5.24
C LEU A 362 20.84 4.44 -3.79
N LYS A 363 20.69 3.28 -3.14
CA LYS A 363 20.35 3.20 -1.71
C LYS A 363 21.43 3.81 -0.83
N PHE A 364 22.69 3.55 -1.15
CA PHE A 364 23.82 4.16 -0.45
C PHE A 364 23.83 5.69 -0.62
N LEU A 365 23.64 6.19 -1.85
CA LEU A 365 23.54 7.62 -2.13
C LEU A 365 22.38 8.27 -1.36
N LYS A 366 21.19 7.67 -1.42
CA LYS A 366 20.01 8.14 -0.68
C LYS A 366 20.28 8.30 0.81
N ASN A 367 20.98 7.33 1.42
CA ASN A 367 21.33 7.41 2.84
C ASN A 367 22.37 8.49 3.15
N ARG A 368 23.19 8.90 2.18
CA ARG A 368 24.12 10.04 2.33
C ARG A 368 23.43 11.39 2.15
N LEU A 369 22.43 11.47 1.27
CA LEU A 369 21.70 12.71 0.96
C LEU A 369 20.60 13.02 1.99
N ASN A 370 19.97 11.99 2.56
CA ASN A 370 18.99 12.19 3.63
C ASN A 370 19.68 12.46 4.97
N PRO A 371 19.21 13.46 5.75
CA PRO A 371 19.66 13.66 7.12
C PRO A 371 19.04 12.67 8.11
#